data_AF-A0A452IL52-F1
#
_entry.id   AF-A0A452IL52-F1
#
_cell.length_a   1.000
_cell.length_b   1.000
_cell.length_c   1.000
_cell.angle_alpha   90.00
_cell.angle_beta   90.00
_cell.angle_gamma   90.00
#
_symmetry.space_group_name_H-M   'P 1'
#
loop_
_entity.id
_entity.type
_entity.pdbx_description
1 polymer ?
#
loop_
_entity_poly.entity_id
_entity_poly.type
_entity_poly.pdbx_seq_one_letter_code
_entity_poly.pdbx_strand_id
1 'polypeptide(L)'
;MDTPSQKRATRSGAGGTPLSPTRITRLQEKEDLQELNDRLAVYIDRVRSLESENAGLRLRITESEEVVSREVSGIKSAYESELADARKTLDSVAKERARLQLELSKVREEFKELKARNGKKEGDLLAAQARLKDLEALLNSKEAALTTALGEKRNLENEIRELRTQVSKLEAALGEVKKQLQDEMLRRVDAENRLQTLKEELDFQKNIYSEELRETKRRHETRLVEIDNGRQREFESKLADALQDLRAQHEAQVRLYKEELEKTYGSKLENAKQSAERNSSMVGAAHEELQQSRIRIDSLSAQLSQLQKQLAAKESQLRDLEDALARERETSRRILSDKEREMADMRARMQQQLDEYQELLDIKLALDMEIHAYRKLLEGEEERLRLSPSPTSQKGGSRIHVSHSSTPGSSKKRKLEDGERRTSFSQHARTSGRVAVEEVDLEGKFVLSVHHRHHHVSIMLCQGPAAGSSG
;
A
#
# COMPACT_ATOMS: atom_id res chain seq x y z
N MET A 1 18.43 -211.78 57.30
CA MET A 1 17.58 -211.30 56.19
C MET A 1 17.73 -212.17 54.92
N ASP A 2 17.15 -213.36 54.76
CA ASP A 2 16.85 -214.48 55.67
C ASP A 2 16.60 -215.78 54.86
N THR A 3 16.57 -216.94 55.54
CA THR A 3 16.19 -218.26 54.97
C THR A 3 15.04 -218.86 55.77
N PRO A 4 14.12 -219.66 55.17
CA PRO A 4 14.17 -221.14 55.20
C PRO A 4 13.69 -221.79 53.86
N SER A 5 13.97 -223.03 53.41
CA SER A 5 14.14 -224.40 53.98
C SER A 5 12.92 -225.36 53.91
N GLN A 6 13.00 -226.36 52.99
CA GLN A 6 12.33 -227.69 52.98
C GLN A 6 10.80 -227.75 52.70
N LYS A 7 10.13 -228.89 52.34
CA LYS A 7 10.44 -230.35 52.47
C LYS A 7 9.54 -231.30 51.61
N ARG A 8 10.11 -232.39 51.03
CA ARG A 8 9.51 -233.73 50.66
C ARG A 8 8.26 -233.82 49.74
N ALA A 9 7.95 -234.92 49.00
CA ALA A 9 8.57 -236.21 48.57
C ALA A 9 7.72 -236.78 47.38
N THR A 10 7.80 -237.99 46.76
CA THR A 10 8.27 -239.39 47.05
C THR A 10 8.87 -240.02 45.73
N ARG A 11 8.88 -241.32 45.32
CA ARG A 11 8.32 -242.63 45.74
C ARG A 11 9.11 -243.85 45.13
N SER A 12 8.58 -245.06 45.34
CA SER A 12 8.90 -246.42 44.80
C SER A 12 9.46 -246.56 43.36
N GLY A 13 10.43 -247.44 43.03
CA GLY A 13 11.30 -248.38 43.81
C GLY A 13 10.68 -249.71 44.29
N ALA A 14 11.38 -250.85 44.46
CA ALA A 14 12.76 -251.30 44.09
C ALA A 14 12.99 -252.83 44.39
N GLY A 15 13.98 -253.51 43.77
CA GLY A 15 14.49 -254.87 44.11
C GLY A 15 15.27 -255.59 42.97
N GLY A 16 16.17 -256.57 43.15
CA GLY A 16 16.88 -257.09 44.35
C GLY A 16 17.73 -258.40 44.13
N THR A 17 18.96 -258.48 44.68
CA THR A 17 19.72 -259.65 45.29
C THR A 17 19.82 -261.07 44.63
N PRO A 18 20.83 -261.96 44.96
CA PRO A 18 22.28 -261.79 45.24
C PRO A 18 23.25 -263.00 44.87
N LEU A 19 24.57 -262.88 45.18
CA LEU A 19 25.63 -263.93 45.40
C LEU A 19 26.41 -264.59 44.21
N SER A 20 27.51 -265.32 44.56
CA SER A 20 28.76 -265.56 43.77
C SER A 20 29.11 -267.06 43.53
N PRO A 21 30.15 -267.42 42.72
CA PRO A 21 31.50 -267.64 43.29
C PRO A 21 32.80 -267.49 42.40
N THR A 22 33.88 -267.03 43.03
CA THR A 22 35.33 -267.40 42.85
C THR A 22 36.19 -267.10 41.60
N ARG A 23 37.26 -266.29 41.85
CA ARG A 23 38.69 -266.48 41.46
C ARG A 23 39.30 -265.93 40.15
N ILE A 24 38.65 -265.02 39.42
CA ILE A 24 39.31 -264.27 38.31
C ILE A 24 39.54 -262.78 38.66
N THR A 25 38.74 -262.22 39.57
CA THR A 25 38.62 -260.78 39.80
C THR A 25 39.72 -260.20 40.70
N ARG A 26 40.82 -259.72 40.09
CA ARG A 26 41.83 -258.88 40.80
C ARG A 26 42.75 -258.02 39.93
N LEU A 27 42.65 -258.10 38.60
CA LEU A 27 43.58 -257.42 37.67
C LEU A 27 42.99 -256.11 37.10
N GLN A 28 41.68 -256.07 36.83
CA GLN A 28 41.01 -254.93 36.19
C GLN A 28 40.84 -253.70 37.09
N GLU A 29 40.61 -253.85 38.41
CA GLU A 29 40.40 -252.71 39.34
C GLU A 29 41.58 -251.71 39.39
N LYS A 30 42.76 -252.09 38.87
CA LYS A 30 43.94 -251.22 38.82
C LYS A 30 43.98 -250.32 37.57
N GLU A 31 43.36 -250.72 36.47
CA GLU A 31 43.36 -249.97 35.21
C GLU A 31 42.36 -248.81 35.27
N ASP A 32 41.15 -249.06 35.80
CA ASP A 32 40.10 -248.05 36.00
C ASP A 32 40.57 -246.84 36.84
N LEU A 33 41.40 -247.08 37.86
CA LEU A 33 41.97 -246.02 38.71
C LEU A 33 43.05 -245.18 38.02
N GLN A 34 43.65 -245.68 36.93
CA GLN A 34 44.61 -244.90 36.15
C GLN A 34 43.89 -243.97 35.16
N GLU A 35 42.89 -244.47 34.41
CA GLU A 35 42.08 -243.65 33.50
C GLU A 35 41.40 -242.46 34.21
N LEU A 36 40.95 -242.68 35.46
CA LEU A 36 40.33 -241.63 36.27
C LEU A 36 41.30 -240.49 36.62
N ASN A 37 42.57 -240.80 36.91
CA ASN A 37 43.59 -239.79 37.23
C ASN A 37 44.03 -239.01 35.98
N ASP A 38 44.19 -239.70 34.85
CA ASP A 38 44.56 -239.05 33.59
C ASP A 38 43.47 -238.07 33.12
N ARG A 39 42.18 -238.41 33.28
CA ARG A 39 41.06 -237.46 33.11
C ARG A 39 41.18 -236.24 34.04
N LEU A 40 41.58 -236.45 35.30
CA LEU A 40 41.67 -235.39 36.30
C LEU A 40 42.79 -234.38 35.97
N ALA A 41 43.92 -234.85 35.46
CA ALA A 41 45.01 -234.00 34.95
C ALA A 41 44.53 -233.11 33.79
N VAL A 42 43.84 -233.68 32.79
CA VAL A 42 43.27 -232.93 31.65
C VAL A 42 42.28 -231.85 32.12
N TYR A 43 41.48 -232.12 33.14
CA TYR A 43 40.60 -231.12 33.74
C TYR A 43 41.37 -230.00 34.45
N ILE A 44 42.44 -230.31 35.20
CA ILE A 44 43.26 -229.31 35.90
C ILE A 44 43.95 -228.37 34.90
N ASP A 45 44.54 -228.89 33.83
CA ASP A 45 45.17 -228.06 32.80
C ASP A 45 44.13 -227.24 32.01
N ARG A 46 42.92 -227.77 31.79
CA ARG A 46 41.83 -227.00 31.19
C ARG A 46 41.34 -225.87 32.11
N VAL A 47 41.28 -226.10 33.43
CA VAL A 47 40.96 -225.05 34.41
C VAL A 47 42.05 -223.97 34.41
N ARG A 48 43.33 -224.33 34.48
CA ARG A 48 44.45 -223.37 34.40
C ARG A 48 44.45 -222.54 33.11
N SER A 49 44.12 -223.18 31.98
CA SER A 49 43.92 -222.48 30.70
C SER A 49 42.79 -221.45 30.80
N LEU A 50 41.66 -221.81 31.39
CA LEU A 50 40.51 -220.91 31.57
C LEU A 50 40.75 -219.81 32.62
N GLU A 51 41.56 -220.07 33.65
CA GLU A 51 41.98 -219.07 34.64
C GLU A 51 42.92 -218.03 34.00
N SER A 52 43.89 -218.47 33.21
CA SER A 52 44.78 -217.59 32.43
C SER A 52 44.01 -216.77 31.38
N GLU A 53 43.05 -217.40 30.69
CA GLU A 53 42.17 -216.73 29.74
C GLU A 53 41.26 -215.70 30.45
N ASN A 54 40.70 -216.02 31.61
CA ASN A 54 39.95 -215.06 32.44
C ASN A 54 40.83 -213.91 32.94
N ALA A 55 42.08 -214.14 33.30
CA ALA A 55 43.01 -213.08 33.69
C ALA A 55 43.31 -212.14 32.51
N GLY A 56 43.56 -212.69 31.31
CA GLY A 56 43.75 -211.90 30.09
C GLY A 56 42.49 -211.12 29.66
N LEU A 57 41.30 -211.72 29.81
CA LEU A 57 40.02 -211.04 29.56
C LEU A 57 39.77 -209.90 30.55
N ARG A 58 40.06 -210.10 31.84
CA ARG A 58 39.97 -209.04 32.86
C ARG A 58 40.93 -207.88 32.57
N LEU A 59 42.17 -208.19 32.19
CA LEU A 59 43.14 -207.16 31.80
C LEU A 59 42.63 -206.35 30.60
N ARG A 60 42.14 -207.02 29.55
CA ARG A 60 41.55 -206.35 28.38
C ARG A 60 40.33 -205.49 28.71
N ILE A 61 39.50 -205.91 29.66
CA ILE A 61 38.37 -205.10 30.16
C ILE A 61 38.94 -203.81 30.78
N THR A 62 39.87 -203.92 31.74
CA THR A 62 40.47 -202.73 32.38
C THR A 62 41.24 -201.84 31.40
N GLU A 63 41.94 -202.41 30.42
CA GLU A 63 42.60 -201.67 29.34
C GLU A 63 41.58 -200.93 28.46
N SER A 64 40.46 -201.58 28.10
CA SER A 64 39.40 -200.93 27.33
C SER A 64 38.66 -199.85 28.10
N GLU A 65 38.46 -200.03 29.41
CA GLU A 65 37.85 -199.03 30.29
C GLU A 65 38.78 -197.83 30.46
N GLU A 66 40.10 -198.04 30.61
CA GLU A 66 41.09 -196.96 30.60
C GLU A 66 41.15 -196.23 29.25
N VAL A 67 41.13 -196.95 28.12
CA VAL A 67 41.16 -196.34 26.78
C VAL A 67 39.90 -195.51 26.54
N VAL A 68 38.71 -196.06 26.79
CA VAL A 68 37.44 -195.32 26.67
C VAL A 68 37.41 -194.11 27.63
N SER A 69 37.93 -194.24 28.85
CA SER A 69 38.04 -193.12 29.78
C SER A 69 39.00 -192.02 29.27
N ARG A 70 40.15 -192.40 28.70
CA ARG A 70 41.10 -191.46 28.07
C ARG A 70 40.52 -190.80 26.81
N GLU A 71 39.82 -191.54 25.96
CA GLU A 71 39.14 -191.03 24.78
C GLU A 71 38.02 -190.05 25.14
N VAL A 72 37.13 -190.42 26.08
CA VAL A 72 36.06 -189.53 26.58
C VAL A 72 36.64 -188.28 27.23
N SER A 73 37.73 -188.40 27.99
CA SER A 73 38.44 -187.25 28.57
C SER A 73 39.10 -186.36 27.51
N GLY A 74 39.67 -186.95 26.46
CA GLY A 74 40.25 -186.23 25.32
C GLY A 74 39.21 -185.49 24.50
N ILE A 75 38.10 -186.15 24.16
CA ILE A 75 36.94 -185.56 23.47
C ILE A 75 36.33 -184.43 24.31
N LYS A 76 36.18 -184.65 25.62
CA LYS A 76 35.73 -183.60 26.54
C LYS A 76 36.67 -182.39 26.53
N SER A 77 37.98 -182.62 26.64
CA SER A 77 38.99 -181.55 26.62
C SER A 77 38.98 -180.77 25.30
N ALA A 78 38.81 -181.46 24.16
CA ALA A 78 38.66 -180.83 22.85
C ALA A 78 37.41 -179.92 22.81
N TYR A 79 36.24 -180.42 23.19
CA TYR A 79 35.02 -179.62 23.24
C TYR A 79 35.09 -178.48 24.28
N GLU A 80 35.76 -178.66 25.42
CA GLU A 80 35.97 -177.58 26.39
C GLU A 80 36.89 -176.49 25.83
N SER A 81 37.89 -176.84 25.00
CA SER A 81 38.73 -175.87 24.27
C SER A 81 37.95 -175.15 23.16
N GLU A 82 37.20 -175.89 22.32
CA GLU A 82 36.36 -175.30 21.27
C GLU A 82 35.32 -174.34 21.85
N LEU A 83 34.67 -174.72 22.96
CA LEU A 83 33.75 -173.84 23.69
C LEU A 83 34.45 -172.62 24.30
N ALA A 84 35.70 -172.74 24.75
CA ALA A 84 36.48 -171.61 25.24
C ALA A 84 36.84 -170.63 24.11
N ASP A 85 37.24 -171.12 22.94
CA ASP A 85 37.59 -170.27 21.79
C ASP A 85 36.35 -169.67 21.10
N ALA A 86 35.23 -170.39 21.06
CA ALA A 86 33.93 -169.86 20.67
C ALA A 86 33.46 -168.73 21.61
N ARG A 87 33.73 -168.83 22.92
CA ARG A 87 33.46 -167.75 23.89
C ARG A 87 34.40 -166.55 23.67
N LYS A 88 35.71 -166.75 23.52
CA LYS A 88 36.68 -165.67 23.24
C LYS A 88 36.33 -164.89 21.98
N THR A 89 35.95 -165.58 20.91
CA THR A 89 35.55 -164.95 19.64
C THR A 89 34.22 -164.21 19.76
N LEU A 90 33.22 -164.78 20.44
CA LEU A 90 31.96 -164.09 20.76
C LEU A 90 32.21 -162.82 21.58
N ASP A 91 33.06 -162.88 22.62
CA ASP A 91 33.43 -161.71 23.42
C ASP A 91 34.18 -160.65 22.62
N SER A 92 35.03 -161.06 21.66
CA SER A 92 35.73 -160.13 20.75
C SER A 92 34.75 -159.42 19.82
N VAL A 93 33.86 -160.17 19.17
CA VAL A 93 32.81 -159.63 18.30
C VAL A 93 31.83 -158.76 19.09
N ALA A 94 31.54 -159.08 20.35
CA ALA A 94 30.72 -158.24 21.22
C ALA A 94 31.40 -156.90 21.55
N LYS A 95 32.72 -156.91 21.82
CA LYS A 95 33.52 -155.68 22.05
C LYS A 95 33.61 -154.83 20.79
N GLU A 96 33.87 -155.42 19.63
CA GLU A 96 33.91 -154.71 18.34
C GLU A 96 32.54 -154.14 17.97
N ARG A 97 31.46 -154.90 18.15
CA ARG A 97 30.09 -154.42 17.96
C ARG A 97 29.75 -153.25 18.87
N ALA A 98 30.11 -153.33 20.16
CA ALA A 98 29.89 -152.24 21.11
C ALA A 98 30.70 -150.98 20.72
N ARG A 99 31.97 -151.16 20.32
CA ARG A 99 32.82 -150.08 19.81
C ARG A 99 32.22 -149.42 18.56
N LEU A 100 31.83 -150.20 17.57
CA LEU A 100 31.21 -149.69 16.33
C LEU A 100 29.86 -149.02 16.60
N GLN A 101 29.09 -149.48 17.60
CA GLN A 101 27.87 -148.80 18.05
C GLN A 101 28.18 -147.43 18.70
N LEU A 102 29.24 -147.32 19.49
CA LEU A 102 29.70 -146.05 20.05
C LEU A 102 30.21 -145.10 18.96
N GLU A 103 31.05 -145.57 18.04
CA GLU A 103 31.54 -144.79 16.89
C GLU A 103 30.39 -144.31 15.99
N LEU A 104 29.42 -145.20 15.69
CA LEU A 104 28.20 -144.85 14.97
C LEU A 104 27.34 -143.82 15.71
N SER A 105 27.24 -143.90 17.05
CA SER A 105 26.49 -142.92 17.84
C SER A 105 27.18 -141.55 17.82
N LYS A 106 28.51 -141.51 17.98
CA LYS A 106 29.33 -140.29 17.89
C LYS A 106 29.15 -139.60 16.54
N VAL A 107 29.34 -140.33 15.43
CA VAL A 107 29.21 -139.76 14.07
C VAL A 107 27.78 -139.27 13.79
N ARG A 108 26.75 -139.90 14.39
CA ARG A 108 25.36 -139.42 14.29
C ARG A 108 25.13 -138.10 15.03
N GLU A 109 25.71 -137.90 16.21
CA GLU A 109 25.63 -136.61 16.92
C GLU A 109 26.48 -135.53 16.22
N GLU A 110 27.71 -135.85 15.79
CA GLU A 110 28.54 -134.93 14.99
C GLU A 110 27.82 -134.49 13.69
N PHE A 111 27.13 -135.40 13.00
CA PHE A 111 26.31 -135.07 11.83
C PHE A 111 25.10 -134.17 12.17
N LYS A 112 24.41 -134.41 13.30
CA LYS A 112 23.33 -133.53 13.79
C LYS A 112 23.84 -132.13 14.10
N GLU A 113 24.97 -132.01 14.80
CA GLU A 113 25.61 -130.73 15.13
C GLU A 113 26.04 -129.97 13.88
N LEU A 114 26.70 -130.64 12.94
CA LEU A 114 27.09 -130.05 11.65
C LEU A 114 25.86 -129.62 10.84
N LYS A 115 24.80 -130.43 10.79
CA LYS A 115 23.54 -130.06 10.11
C LYS A 115 22.87 -128.85 10.78
N ALA A 116 22.83 -128.79 12.10
CA ALA A 116 22.29 -127.65 12.85
C ALA A 116 23.14 -126.37 12.67
N ARG A 117 24.47 -126.51 12.60
CA ARG A 117 25.41 -125.43 12.30
C ARG A 117 25.25 -124.93 10.86
N ASN A 118 25.04 -125.83 9.89
CA ASN A 118 24.81 -125.49 8.49
C ASN A 118 23.48 -124.74 8.32
N GLY A 119 22.38 -125.25 8.87
CA GLY A 119 21.07 -124.57 8.82
C GLY A 119 21.08 -123.18 9.45
N LYS A 120 21.86 -122.97 10.53
CA LYS A 120 22.12 -121.62 11.08
C LYS A 120 22.87 -120.73 10.08
N LYS A 121 23.88 -121.25 9.38
CA LYS A 121 24.66 -120.49 8.38
C LYS A 121 23.90 -120.21 7.10
N GLU A 122 22.99 -121.09 6.69
CA GLU A 122 22.03 -120.84 5.60
C GLU A 122 21.05 -119.72 5.98
N GLY A 123 20.55 -119.73 7.22
CA GLY A 123 19.75 -118.63 7.78
C GLY A 123 20.50 -117.29 7.84
N ASP A 124 21.75 -117.29 8.35
CA ASP A 124 22.63 -116.11 8.37
C ASP A 124 22.85 -115.56 6.95
N LEU A 125 23.08 -116.44 5.97
CA LEU A 125 23.33 -116.09 4.57
C LEU A 125 22.07 -115.48 3.92
N LEU A 126 20.90 -116.06 4.12
CA LEU A 126 19.64 -115.51 3.61
C LEU A 126 19.33 -114.14 4.24
N ALA A 127 19.58 -113.96 5.53
CA ALA A 127 19.43 -112.67 6.20
C ALA A 127 20.43 -111.62 5.69
N ALA A 128 21.67 -112.02 5.35
CA ALA A 128 22.63 -111.14 4.71
C ALA A 128 22.23 -110.76 3.27
N GLN A 129 21.73 -111.72 2.49
CA GLN A 129 21.24 -111.49 1.12
C GLN A 129 20.01 -110.57 1.07
N ALA A 130 19.11 -110.65 2.06
CA ALA A 130 18.00 -109.70 2.20
C ALA A 130 18.52 -108.28 2.43
N ARG A 131 19.40 -108.11 3.44
CA ARG A 131 20.01 -106.80 3.76
C ARG A 131 20.80 -106.20 2.60
N LEU A 132 21.47 -107.00 1.78
CA LEU A 132 22.16 -106.52 0.58
C LEU A 132 21.16 -105.92 -0.42
N LYS A 133 20.04 -106.59 -0.70
CA LYS A 133 18.98 -106.07 -1.59
C LYS A 133 18.34 -104.79 -1.05
N ASP A 134 18.13 -104.71 0.27
CA ASP A 134 17.60 -103.50 0.93
C ASP A 134 18.59 -102.32 0.77
N LEU A 135 19.90 -102.58 0.90
CA LEU A 135 20.95 -101.58 0.71
C LEU A 135 21.16 -101.19 -0.77
N GLU A 136 21.03 -102.13 -1.72
CA GLU A 136 21.04 -101.86 -3.16
C GLU A 136 19.84 -100.98 -3.55
N ALA A 137 18.64 -101.30 -3.07
CA ALA A 137 17.44 -100.48 -3.28
C ALA A 137 17.59 -99.07 -2.67
N LEU A 138 18.16 -98.97 -1.47
CA LEU A 138 18.47 -97.69 -0.83
C LEU A 138 19.50 -96.90 -1.64
N LEU A 139 20.59 -97.51 -2.11
CA LEU A 139 21.60 -96.87 -2.94
C LEU A 139 20.99 -96.30 -4.22
N ASN A 140 20.25 -97.12 -4.98
CA ASN A 140 19.55 -96.71 -6.19
C ASN A 140 18.61 -95.51 -5.93
N SER A 141 17.90 -95.50 -4.80
CA SER A 141 17.04 -94.37 -4.41
C SER A 141 17.82 -93.08 -4.11
N LYS A 142 19.03 -93.20 -3.55
CA LYS A 142 19.91 -92.04 -3.26
C LYS A 142 20.58 -91.52 -4.52
N GLU A 143 20.96 -92.38 -5.46
CA GLU A 143 21.47 -91.99 -6.76
C GLU A 143 20.40 -91.29 -7.62
N ALA A 144 19.16 -91.78 -7.61
CA ALA A 144 18.03 -91.11 -8.26
C ALA A 144 17.75 -89.72 -7.64
N ALA A 145 17.76 -89.61 -6.30
CA ALA A 145 17.62 -88.32 -5.63
C ALA A 145 18.78 -87.35 -5.95
N LEU A 146 20.02 -87.86 -6.02
CA LEU A 146 21.19 -87.06 -6.37
C LEU A 146 21.14 -86.55 -7.82
N THR A 147 20.72 -87.38 -8.79
CA THR A 147 20.58 -86.93 -10.18
C THR A 147 19.48 -85.88 -10.33
N THR A 148 18.39 -86.00 -9.58
CA THR A 148 17.32 -84.99 -9.51
C THR A 148 17.85 -83.66 -8.96
N ALA A 149 18.50 -83.67 -7.79
CA ALA A 149 19.05 -82.47 -7.17
C ALA A 149 20.16 -81.80 -8.02
N LEU A 150 20.94 -82.58 -8.77
CA LEU A 150 21.90 -82.05 -9.76
C LEU A 150 21.22 -81.43 -10.99
N GLY A 151 20.03 -81.91 -11.36
CA GLY A 151 19.18 -81.27 -12.37
C GLY A 151 18.62 -79.94 -11.88
N GLU A 152 17.99 -79.94 -10.70
CA GLU A 152 17.46 -78.72 -10.04
C GLU A 152 18.55 -77.65 -9.87
N LYS A 153 19.74 -78.03 -9.42
CA LYS A 153 20.90 -77.13 -9.33
C LYS A 153 21.24 -76.48 -10.68
N ARG A 154 21.25 -77.25 -11.78
CA ARG A 154 21.54 -76.71 -13.13
C ARG A 154 20.47 -75.72 -13.59
N ASN A 155 19.20 -75.98 -13.27
CA ASN A 155 18.10 -75.07 -13.58
C ASN A 155 18.25 -73.76 -12.81
N LEU A 156 18.46 -73.82 -11.48
CA LEU A 156 18.71 -72.64 -10.65
C LEU A 156 19.97 -71.86 -11.08
N GLU A 157 21.04 -72.55 -11.51
CA GLU A 157 22.20 -71.87 -12.09
C GLU A 157 21.88 -71.16 -13.41
N ASN A 158 20.96 -71.69 -14.22
CA ASN A 158 20.49 -71.02 -15.45
C ASN A 158 19.61 -69.82 -15.15
N GLU A 159 18.65 -69.94 -14.21
CA GLU A 159 17.85 -68.81 -13.72
C GLU A 159 18.74 -67.67 -13.18
N ILE A 160 19.78 -68.01 -12.41
CA ILE A 160 20.76 -67.04 -11.91
C ILE A 160 21.57 -66.40 -13.06
N ARG A 161 21.91 -67.14 -14.12
CA ARG A 161 22.55 -66.58 -15.33
C ARG A 161 21.61 -65.61 -16.04
N GLU A 162 20.35 -66.02 -16.26
CA GLU A 162 19.34 -65.20 -16.94
C GLU A 162 19.05 -63.91 -16.17
N LEU A 163 18.77 -63.99 -14.87
CA LEU A 163 18.56 -62.83 -13.99
C LEU A 163 19.76 -61.88 -14.00
N ARG A 164 21.00 -62.39 -14.00
CA ARG A 164 22.20 -61.54 -14.15
C ARG A 164 22.25 -60.82 -15.51
N THR A 165 21.83 -61.45 -16.60
CA THR A 165 21.72 -60.75 -17.90
C THR A 165 20.59 -59.72 -17.91
N GLN A 166 19.49 -59.95 -17.18
CA GLN A 166 18.40 -58.97 -17.04
C GLN A 166 18.86 -57.75 -16.25
N VAL A 167 19.52 -57.95 -15.10
CA VAL A 167 20.13 -56.87 -14.29
C VAL A 167 21.11 -56.05 -15.14
N SER A 168 22.05 -56.69 -15.84
CA SER A 168 23.02 -55.99 -16.68
C SER A 168 22.36 -55.17 -17.82
N LYS A 169 21.27 -55.66 -18.42
CA LYS A 169 20.48 -54.90 -19.41
C LYS A 169 19.78 -53.69 -18.79
N LEU A 170 19.23 -53.83 -17.59
CA LEU A 170 18.58 -52.73 -16.86
C LEU A 170 19.58 -51.68 -16.38
N GLU A 171 20.78 -52.10 -15.96
CA GLU A 171 21.89 -51.20 -15.61
C GLU A 171 22.37 -50.39 -16.82
N ALA A 172 22.50 -51.04 -17.99
CA ALA A 172 22.84 -50.37 -19.25
C ALA A 172 21.77 -49.35 -19.65
N ALA A 173 20.49 -49.74 -19.66
CA ALA A 173 19.38 -48.85 -19.98
C ALA A 173 19.27 -47.66 -18.99
N LEU A 174 19.52 -47.89 -17.70
CA LEU A 174 19.59 -46.83 -16.69
C LEU A 174 20.77 -45.88 -16.95
N GLY A 175 21.90 -46.38 -17.45
CA GLY A 175 23.03 -45.56 -17.90
C GLY A 175 22.67 -44.69 -19.11
N GLU A 176 22.00 -45.25 -20.11
CA GLU A 176 21.53 -44.52 -21.29
C GLU A 176 20.53 -43.42 -20.94
N VAL A 177 19.53 -43.72 -20.10
CA VAL A 177 18.53 -42.73 -19.63
C VAL A 177 19.19 -41.63 -18.79
N LYS A 178 20.17 -41.96 -17.94
CA LYS A 178 20.96 -40.95 -17.20
C LYS A 178 21.75 -40.04 -18.13
N LYS A 179 22.33 -40.59 -19.20
CA LYS A 179 23.02 -39.78 -20.22
C LYS A 179 22.04 -38.88 -20.96
N GLN A 180 20.90 -39.40 -21.43
CA GLN A 180 19.86 -38.62 -22.09
C GLN A 180 19.37 -37.46 -21.21
N LEU A 181 19.21 -37.68 -19.90
CA LEU A 181 18.87 -36.63 -18.94
C LEU A 181 19.98 -35.57 -18.81
N GLN A 182 21.26 -35.96 -18.86
CA GLN A 182 22.38 -35.00 -18.87
C GLN A 182 22.43 -34.20 -20.17
N ASP A 183 22.23 -34.85 -21.32
CA ASP A 183 22.17 -34.21 -22.64
C ASP A 183 21.00 -33.20 -22.72
N GLU A 184 19.83 -33.54 -22.16
CA GLU A 184 18.68 -32.62 -22.08
C GLU A 184 18.84 -31.50 -21.05
N MET A 185 19.49 -31.74 -19.90
CA MET A 185 19.84 -30.65 -18.97
C MET A 185 20.79 -29.64 -19.61
N LEU A 186 21.76 -30.10 -20.41
CA LEU A 186 22.65 -29.21 -21.17
C LEU A 186 21.88 -28.42 -22.23
N ARG A 187 21.02 -29.07 -23.03
CA ARG A 187 20.14 -28.42 -24.02
C ARG A 187 19.23 -27.36 -23.38
N ARG A 188 18.69 -27.64 -22.20
CA ARG A 188 17.89 -26.69 -21.43
C ARG A 188 18.70 -25.47 -21.01
N VAL A 189 19.90 -25.66 -20.45
CA VAL A 189 20.78 -24.54 -20.05
C VAL A 189 21.19 -23.70 -21.27
N ASP A 190 21.54 -24.32 -22.38
CA ASP A 190 21.82 -23.61 -23.65
C ASP A 190 20.62 -22.79 -24.15
N ALA A 191 19.40 -23.31 -24.01
CA ALA A 191 18.17 -22.59 -24.37
C ALA A 191 17.86 -21.44 -23.40
N GLU A 192 18.05 -21.63 -22.10
CA GLU A 192 17.90 -20.58 -21.07
C GLU A 192 18.92 -19.46 -21.28
N ASN A 193 20.17 -19.78 -21.60
CA ASN A 193 21.22 -18.81 -21.95
C ASN A 193 20.84 -17.98 -23.18
N ARG A 194 20.40 -18.62 -24.28
CA ARG A 194 19.96 -17.91 -25.50
C ARG A 194 18.73 -17.04 -25.24
N LEU A 195 17.79 -17.51 -24.43
CA LEU A 195 16.59 -16.76 -24.03
C LEU A 195 16.96 -15.55 -23.16
N GLN A 196 18.03 -15.64 -22.35
CA GLN A 196 18.57 -14.51 -21.61
C GLN A 196 19.24 -13.48 -22.53
N THR A 197 20.08 -13.92 -23.49
CA THR A 197 20.66 -13.01 -24.51
C THR A 197 19.56 -12.28 -25.31
N LEU A 198 18.52 -12.99 -25.75
CA LEU A 198 17.40 -12.39 -26.49
C LEU A 198 16.57 -11.40 -25.64
N LYS A 199 16.50 -11.56 -24.32
CA LYS A 199 15.92 -10.54 -23.43
C LYS A 199 16.79 -9.30 -23.35
N GLU A 200 18.10 -9.48 -23.19
CA GLU A 200 19.07 -8.39 -23.10
C GLU A 200 19.14 -7.58 -24.40
N GLU A 201 19.09 -8.26 -25.56
CA GLU A 201 18.93 -7.63 -26.88
C GLU A 201 17.59 -6.87 -27.00
N LEU A 202 16.49 -7.46 -26.56
CA LEU A 202 15.16 -6.84 -26.61
C LEU A 202 15.07 -5.61 -25.70
N ASP A 203 15.63 -5.65 -24.50
CA ASP A 203 15.63 -4.53 -23.56
C ASP A 203 16.61 -3.43 -24.01
N PHE A 204 17.74 -3.79 -24.63
CA PHE A 204 18.62 -2.85 -25.33
C PHE A 204 17.89 -2.15 -26.49
N GLN A 205 17.14 -2.89 -27.32
CA GLN A 205 16.32 -2.30 -28.39
C GLN A 205 15.22 -1.37 -27.85
N LYS A 206 14.49 -1.76 -26.78
CA LYS A 206 13.53 -0.88 -26.11
C LYS A 206 14.18 0.41 -25.62
N ASN A 207 15.37 0.32 -25.03
CA ASN A 207 16.10 1.49 -24.54
C ASN A 207 16.49 2.42 -25.70
N ILE A 208 17.01 1.89 -26.81
CA ILE A 208 17.26 2.67 -28.04
C ILE A 208 15.99 3.35 -28.53
N TYR A 209 14.90 2.61 -28.75
CA TYR A 209 13.64 3.22 -29.21
C TYR A 209 13.07 4.25 -28.24
N SER A 210 13.32 4.10 -26.93
CA SER A 210 12.92 5.09 -25.92
C SER A 210 13.74 6.38 -26.00
N GLU A 211 15.05 6.29 -26.28
CA GLU A 211 15.93 7.45 -26.47
C GLU A 211 15.72 8.09 -27.85
N GLU A 212 15.48 7.33 -28.92
CA GLU A 212 15.05 7.86 -30.22
C GLU A 212 13.71 8.61 -30.12
N LEU A 213 12.74 8.07 -29.36
CA LEU A 213 11.47 8.73 -29.10
C LEU A 213 11.64 9.98 -28.21
N ARG A 214 12.58 9.95 -27.25
CA ARG A 214 12.94 11.09 -26.41
C ARG A 214 13.62 12.20 -27.20
N GLU A 215 14.55 11.85 -28.09
CA GLU A 215 15.20 12.77 -29.02
C GLU A 215 14.22 13.36 -30.02
N THR A 216 13.38 12.55 -30.67
CA THR A 216 12.40 13.07 -31.64
C THR A 216 11.35 13.97 -30.98
N LYS A 217 10.90 13.64 -29.77
CA LYS A 217 10.08 14.54 -28.93
C LYS A 217 10.83 15.84 -28.62
N ARG A 218 12.06 15.77 -28.11
CA ARG A 218 12.89 16.95 -27.78
C ARG A 218 13.13 17.83 -29.01
N ARG A 219 13.45 17.25 -30.17
CA ARG A 219 13.60 17.95 -31.47
C ARG A 219 12.28 18.51 -32.01
N HIS A 220 11.12 18.08 -31.51
CA HIS A 220 9.82 18.69 -31.84
C HIS A 220 9.47 19.80 -30.86
N GLU A 221 9.68 19.57 -29.57
CA GLU A 221 9.53 20.52 -28.47
C GLU A 221 10.40 21.77 -28.68
N THR A 222 11.68 21.62 -29.05
CA THR A 222 12.54 22.78 -29.39
C THR A 222 11.98 23.57 -30.58
N ARG A 223 11.48 22.90 -31.63
CA ARG A 223 10.87 23.58 -32.79
C ARG A 223 9.55 24.27 -32.46
N LEU A 224 8.73 23.71 -31.56
CA LEU A 224 7.53 24.38 -31.05
C LEU A 224 7.93 25.62 -30.25
N VAL A 225 8.89 25.49 -29.32
CA VAL A 225 9.43 26.61 -28.55
C VAL A 225 10.10 27.67 -29.44
N GLU A 226 10.77 27.30 -30.53
CA GLU A 226 11.30 28.25 -31.53
C GLU A 226 10.19 29.00 -32.28
N ILE A 227 9.14 28.29 -32.70
CA ILE A 227 7.96 28.90 -33.38
C ILE A 227 7.21 29.83 -32.42
N ASP A 228 7.00 29.44 -31.17
CA ASP A 228 6.25 30.23 -30.20
C ASP A 228 7.09 31.40 -29.65
N ASN A 229 8.42 31.26 -29.49
CA ASN A 229 9.31 32.40 -29.28
C ASN A 229 9.32 33.35 -30.50
N GLY A 230 9.27 32.82 -31.73
CA GLY A 230 9.18 33.61 -32.95
C GLY A 230 7.89 34.45 -32.98
N ARG A 231 6.75 33.80 -32.76
CA ARG A 231 5.44 34.44 -32.61
C ARG A 231 5.42 35.47 -31.47
N GLN A 232 5.97 35.13 -30.31
CA GLN A 232 6.03 36.05 -29.17
C GLN A 232 6.85 37.29 -29.52
N ARG A 233 8.03 37.15 -30.12
CA ARG A 233 8.83 38.30 -30.61
C ARG A 233 8.12 39.11 -31.68
N GLU A 234 7.37 38.46 -32.58
CA GLU A 234 6.53 39.16 -33.55
C GLU A 234 5.40 39.96 -32.88
N PHE A 235 4.75 39.41 -31.85
CA PHE A 235 3.72 40.11 -31.09
C PHE A 235 4.32 41.25 -30.25
N GLU A 236 5.46 41.02 -29.60
CA GLU A 236 6.20 42.04 -28.84
C GLU A 236 6.69 43.18 -29.74
N SER A 237 7.21 42.88 -30.94
CA SER A 237 7.57 43.90 -31.93
C SER A 237 6.34 44.68 -32.37
N LYS A 238 5.30 44.02 -32.89
CA LYS A 238 4.08 44.70 -33.39
C LYS A 238 3.39 45.54 -32.30
N LEU A 239 3.46 45.10 -31.04
CA LEU A 239 2.98 45.86 -29.89
C LEU A 239 3.89 47.05 -29.55
N ALA A 240 5.22 46.88 -29.60
CA ALA A 240 6.18 47.98 -29.40
C ALA A 240 6.07 49.03 -30.51
N ASP A 241 5.95 48.60 -31.77
CA ASP A 241 5.72 49.45 -32.95
C ASP A 241 4.43 50.25 -32.79
N ALA A 242 3.30 49.60 -32.47
CA ALA A 242 2.02 50.27 -32.22
C ALA A 242 2.05 51.23 -31.01
N LEU A 243 2.79 50.90 -29.95
CA LEU A 243 3.00 51.78 -28.80
C LEU A 243 3.93 52.96 -29.13
N GLN A 244 4.89 52.78 -30.04
CA GLN A 244 5.74 53.84 -30.56
C GLN A 244 4.96 54.78 -31.47
N ASP A 245 4.11 54.26 -32.36
CA ASP A 245 3.20 55.06 -33.18
C ASP A 245 2.20 55.85 -32.33
N LEU A 246 1.61 55.24 -31.28
CA LEU A 246 0.74 55.96 -30.34
C LEU A 246 1.49 57.09 -29.62
N ARG A 247 2.73 56.86 -29.18
CA ARG A 247 3.59 57.89 -28.59
C ARG A 247 3.92 59.00 -29.59
N ALA A 248 4.27 58.66 -30.83
CA ALA A 248 4.55 59.61 -31.89
C ALA A 248 3.31 60.46 -32.26
N GLN A 249 2.12 59.85 -32.26
CA GLN A 249 0.84 60.56 -32.44
C GLN A 249 0.55 61.52 -31.28
N HIS A 250 0.74 61.08 -30.03
CA HIS A 250 0.59 61.96 -28.86
C HIS A 250 1.63 63.10 -28.84
N GLU A 251 2.89 62.83 -29.20
CA GLU A 251 3.91 63.87 -29.37
C GLU A 251 3.53 64.85 -30.50
N ALA A 252 3.04 64.35 -31.64
CA ALA A 252 2.60 65.20 -32.75
C ALA A 252 1.40 66.08 -32.34
N GLN A 253 0.43 65.53 -31.62
CA GLN A 253 -0.69 66.30 -31.04
C GLN A 253 -0.17 67.38 -30.07
N VAL A 254 0.75 67.05 -29.17
CA VAL A 254 1.35 68.03 -28.23
C VAL A 254 2.16 69.10 -28.96
N ARG A 255 2.87 68.76 -30.05
CA ARG A 255 3.56 69.72 -30.92
C ARG A 255 2.57 70.65 -31.62
N LEU A 256 1.50 70.11 -32.23
CA LEU A 256 0.45 70.90 -32.87
C LEU A 256 -0.25 71.84 -31.87
N TYR A 257 -0.64 71.35 -30.68
CA TYR A 257 -1.18 72.21 -29.63
C TYR A 257 -0.20 73.30 -29.17
N LYS A 258 1.11 72.99 -29.11
CA LYS A 258 2.15 73.97 -28.79
C LYS A 258 2.32 75.01 -29.91
N GLU A 259 2.28 74.61 -31.18
CA GLU A 259 2.34 75.49 -32.34
C GLU A 259 1.10 76.38 -32.47
N GLU A 260 -0.10 75.86 -32.18
CA GLU A 260 -1.34 76.63 -32.09
C GLU A 260 -1.33 77.62 -30.91
N LEU A 261 -0.78 77.22 -29.76
CA LEU A 261 -0.55 78.12 -28.63
C LEU A 261 0.46 79.21 -29.02
N GLU A 262 1.59 78.88 -29.62
CA GLU A 262 2.61 79.85 -30.07
C GLU A 262 2.06 80.81 -31.13
N LYS A 263 1.22 80.32 -32.05
CA LYS A 263 0.52 81.13 -33.05
C LYS A 263 -0.56 82.04 -32.44
N THR A 264 -1.29 81.57 -31.42
CA THR A 264 -2.27 82.41 -30.70
C THR A 264 -1.62 83.39 -29.72
N TYR A 265 -0.47 83.07 -29.13
CA TYR A 265 0.35 84.02 -28.38
C TYR A 265 1.01 85.05 -29.30
N GLY A 266 1.57 84.62 -30.43
CA GLY A 266 2.15 85.49 -31.44
C GLY A 266 1.15 86.50 -31.98
N SER A 267 -0.04 86.05 -32.40
CA SER A 267 -1.11 86.95 -32.85
C SER A 267 -1.68 87.84 -31.74
N LYS A 268 -1.75 87.39 -30.47
CA LYS A 268 -2.08 88.28 -29.33
C LYS A 268 -1.01 89.37 -29.14
N LEU A 269 0.27 89.02 -29.23
CA LEU A 269 1.40 89.92 -29.05
C LEU A 269 1.50 90.92 -30.23
N GLU A 270 1.21 90.49 -31.45
CA GLU A 270 1.13 91.35 -32.63
C GLU A 270 -0.09 92.28 -32.59
N ASN A 271 -1.26 91.80 -32.18
CA ASN A 271 -2.42 92.67 -31.92
C ASN A 271 -2.12 93.69 -30.80
N ALA A 272 -1.36 93.31 -29.76
CA ALA A 272 -0.93 94.22 -28.71
C ALA A 272 0.06 95.28 -29.25
N LYS A 273 1.01 94.90 -30.12
CA LYS A 273 1.89 95.85 -30.83
C LYS A 273 1.08 96.82 -31.70
N GLN A 274 0.21 96.33 -32.57
CA GLN A 274 -0.63 97.19 -33.42
C GLN A 274 -1.54 98.11 -32.60
N SER A 275 -2.03 97.66 -31.43
CA SER A 275 -2.80 98.49 -30.49
C SER A 275 -1.92 99.59 -29.84
N ALA A 276 -0.69 99.25 -29.46
CA ALA A 276 0.28 100.22 -28.95
C ALA A 276 0.71 101.24 -30.02
N GLU A 277 0.91 100.81 -31.26
CA GLU A 277 1.20 101.68 -32.42
C GLU A 277 0.03 102.62 -32.73
N ARG A 278 -1.22 102.13 -32.72
CA ARG A 278 -2.42 102.97 -32.86
C ARG A 278 -2.57 103.96 -31.70
N ASN A 279 -2.26 103.56 -30.46
CA ASN A 279 -2.24 104.49 -29.34
C ASN A 279 -1.11 105.52 -29.48
N SER A 280 0.05 105.14 -30.01
CA SER A 280 1.17 106.05 -30.29
C SER A 280 0.82 107.09 -31.36
N SER A 281 0.19 106.68 -32.47
CA SER A 281 -0.25 107.62 -33.51
C SER A 281 -1.41 108.53 -33.05
N MET A 282 -2.33 108.02 -32.23
CA MET A 282 -3.35 108.84 -31.55
C MET A 282 -2.72 109.89 -30.61
N VAL A 283 -1.68 109.51 -29.86
CA VAL A 283 -0.93 110.46 -29.00
C VAL A 283 -0.17 111.50 -29.84
N GLY A 284 0.40 111.10 -30.99
CA GLY A 284 1.03 112.01 -31.95
C GLY A 284 0.05 113.06 -32.48
N ALA A 285 -1.10 112.62 -33.02
CA ALA A 285 -2.15 113.51 -33.52
C ALA A 285 -2.65 114.49 -32.44
N ALA A 286 -2.91 113.98 -31.22
CA ALA A 286 -3.30 114.83 -30.09
C ALA A 286 -2.21 115.85 -29.70
N HIS A 287 -0.92 115.56 -29.91
CA HIS A 287 0.17 116.51 -29.69
C HIS A 287 0.20 117.61 -30.76
N GLU A 288 -0.07 117.27 -32.03
CA GLU A 288 -0.15 118.24 -33.13
C GLU A 288 -1.34 119.19 -32.98
N GLU A 289 -2.52 118.68 -32.62
CA GLU A 289 -3.70 119.50 -32.30
C GLU A 289 -3.44 120.48 -31.14
N LEU A 290 -2.70 120.03 -30.12
CA LEU A 290 -2.34 120.85 -28.95
C LEU A 290 -1.31 121.94 -29.32
N GLN A 291 -0.33 121.64 -30.18
CA GLN A 291 0.58 122.63 -30.75
C GLN A 291 -0.17 123.71 -31.56
N GLN A 292 -1.05 123.30 -32.47
CA GLN A 292 -1.86 124.24 -33.28
C GLN A 292 -2.74 125.12 -32.38
N SER A 293 -3.35 124.54 -31.35
CA SER A 293 -4.15 125.27 -30.36
C SER A 293 -3.33 126.32 -29.59
N ARG A 294 -2.09 125.99 -29.23
CA ARG A 294 -1.19 126.88 -28.48
C ARG A 294 -0.80 128.12 -29.28
N ILE A 295 -0.38 127.95 -30.54
CA ILE A 295 -0.07 129.06 -31.47
C ILE A 295 -1.29 129.98 -31.64
N ARG A 296 -2.49 129.39 -31.69
CA ARG A 296 -3.76 130.13 -31.81
C ARG A 296 -4.07 130.98 -30.57
N ILE A 297 -3.84 130.43 -29.37
CA ILE A 297 -3.97 131.15 -28.09
C ILE A 297 -3.03 132.35 -28.03
N ASP A 298 -1.74 132.17 -28.34
CA ASP A 298 -0.75 133.25 -28.28
C ASP A 298 -1.13 134.43 -29.21
N SER A 299 -1.69 134.13 -30.40
CA SER A 299 -2.15 135.14 -31.36
C SER A 299 -3.36 135.96 -30.86
N LEU A 300 -4.27 135.34 -30.12
CA LEU A 300 -5.46 135.98 -29.56
C LEU A 300 -5.13 136.75 -28.27
N SER A 301 -4.19 136.26 -27.46
CA SER A 301 -3.69 136.96 -26.28
C SER A 301 -3.04 138.30 -26.62
N ALA A 302 -2.32 138.38 -27.74
CA ALA A 302 -1.78 139.65 -28.24
C ALA A 302 -2.89 140.68 -28.54
N GLN A 303 -3.95 140.26 -29.24
CA GLN A 303 -5.09 141.12 -29.58
C GLN A 303 -5.87 141.61 -28.35
N LEU A 304 -6.08 140.74 -27.36
CA LEU A 304 -6.70 141.11 -26.07
C LEU A 304 -5.92 142.21 -25.34
N SER A 305 -4.58 142.10 -25.30
CA SER A 305 -3.72 143.09 -24.60
C SER A 305 -3.84 144.51 -25.17
N GLN A 306 -4.12 144.64 -26.47
CA GLN A 306 -4.26 145.93 -27.14
C GLN A 306 -5.63 146.56 -26.90
N LEU A 307 -6.70 145.76 -26.84
CA LEU A 307 -8.05 146.21 -26.48
C LEU A 307 -8.13 146.61 -25.00
N GLN A 308 -7.48 145.88 -24.10
CA GLN A 308 -7.46 146.20 -22.65
C GLN A 308 -6.88 147.60 -22.37
N LYS A 309 -5.84 148.03 -23.10
CA LYS A 309 -5.28 149.39 -22.99
C LYS A 309 -6.27 150.48 -23.43
N GLN A 310 -7.13 150.20 -24.40
CA GLN A 310 -8.17 151.15 -24.84
C GLN A 310 -9.33 151.22 -23.84
N LEU A 311 -9.70 150.09 -23.21
CA LEU A 311 -10.75 150.02 -22.19
C LEU A 311 -10.40 150.85 -20.94
N ALA A 312 -9.19 150.65 -20.39
CA ALA A 312 -8.74 151.35 -19.18
C ALA A 312 -8.72 152.89 -19.34
N ALA A 313 -8.42 153.39 -20.54
CA ALA A 313 -8.45 154.82 -20.87
C ALA A 313 -9.87 155.41 -20.96
N LYS A 314 -10.91 154.57 -21.06
CA LYS A 314 -12.32 154.98 -21.04
C LYS A 314 -12.96 154.83 -19.66
N GLU A 315 -12.55 153.84 -18.89
CA GLU A 315 -13.02 153.64 -17.51
C GLU A 315 -12.68 154.81 -16.59
N SER A 316 -11.51 155.44 -16.73
CA SER A 316 -11.15 156.63 -15.93
C SER A 316 -12.13 157.79 -16.17
N GLN A 317 -12.42 158.10 -17.44
CA GLN A 317 -13.37 159.15 -17.85
C GLN A 317 -14.78 158.88 -17.30
N LEU A 318 -15.19 157.61 -17.23
CA LEU A 318 -16.46 157.22 -16.62
C LEU A 318 -16.43 157.37 -15.09
N ARG A 319 -15.36 156.96 -14.40
CA ARG A 319 -15.25 157.06 -12.93
C ARG A 319 -15.35 158.49 -12.42
N ASP A 320 -14.72 159.46 -13.09
CA ASP A 320 -14.81 160.88 -12.72
C ASP A 320 -16.22 161.45 -12.93
N LEU A 321 -16.85 161.17 -14.07
CA LEU A 321 -18.26 161.55 -14.31
C LEU A 321 -19.21 160.87 -13.32
N GLU A 322 -18.93 159.61 -12.98
CA GLU A 322 -19.65 158.87 -11.98
C GLU A 322 -19.46 159.44 -10.57
N ASP A 323 -18.29 159.96 -10.18
CA ASP A 323 -18.09 160.51 -8.82
C ASP A 323 -18.43 162.01 -8.73
N ALA A 324 -18.38 162.74 -9.84
CA ALA A 324 -19.19 163.94 -10.05
C ALA A 324 -20.69 163.61 -9.97
N LEU A 325 -21.09 162.38 -10.29
CA LEU A 325 -22.41 161.88 -9.97
C LEU A 325 -22.57 161.59 -8.45
N ALA A 326 -21.58 161.36 -7.58
CA ALA A 326 -21.86 160.75 -6.25
C ALA A 326 -22.83 161.52 -5.31
N ARG A 327 -22.67 162.84 -5.16
CA ARG A 327 -23.01 163.54 -3.90
C ARG A 327 -24.47 164.03 -3.72
N GLU A 328 -25.21 164.48 -4.75
CA GLU A 328 -26.62 164.96 -4.58
C GLU A 328 -27.62 163.82 -4.41
N ARG A 329 -27.44 162.67 -5.08
CA ARG A 329 -28.39 161.55 -4.88
C ARG A 329 -28.31 161.01 -3.44
N GLU A 330 -27.22 161.30 -2.73
CA GLU A 330 -27.09 161.07 -1.30
C GLU A 330 -27.66 162.21 -0.44
N THR A 331 -27.49 163.50 -0.80
CA THR A 331 -28.17 164.59 -0.07
C THR A 331 -29.69 164.50 -0.19
N SER A 332 -30.22 164.20 -1.37
CA SER A 332 -31.66 164.03 -1.61
C SER A 332 -32.25 162.83 -0.86
N ARG A 333 -31.47 161.75 -0.68
CA ARG A 333 -31.90 160.60 0.13
C ARG A 333 -31.99 160.93 1.62
N ARG A 334 -31.04 161.70 2.16
CA ARG A 334 -31.04 162.09 3.59
C ARG A 334 -32.29 162.93 3.93
N ILE A 335 -32.58 163.95 3.12
CA ILE A 335 -33.76 164.82 3.28
C ILE A 335 -35.07 164.01 3.25
N LEU A 336 -35.17 162.98 2.40
CA LEU A 336 -36.32 162.07 2.37
C LEU A 336 -36.40 161.21 3.64
N SER A 337 -35.30 160.56 4.06
CA SER A 337 -35.31 159.69 5.24
C SER A 337 -35.59 160.41 6.55
N ASP A 338 -35.30 161.70 6.63
CA ASP A 338 -35.57 162.52 7.81
C ASP A 338 -37.07 162.89 7.87
N LYS A 339 -37.70 163.17 6.71
CA LYS A 339 -39.15 163.41 6.62
C LYS A 339 -39.98 162.13 6.75
N GLU A 340 -39.47 160.98 6.32
CA GLU A 340 -40.10 159.69 6.58
C GLU A 340 -40.09 159.35 8.08
N ARG A 341 -39.03 159.71 8.82
CA ARG A 341 -39.00 159.60 10.29
C ARG A 341 -40.00 160.51 10.98
N GLU A 342 -40.05 161.80 10.63
CA GLU A 342 -41.05 162.72 11.20
C GLU A 342 -42.49 162.19 11.00
N MET A 343 -42.80 161.63 9.82
CA MET A 343 -44.09 161.02 9.53
C MET A 343 -44.34 159.71 10.28
N ALA A 344 -43.30 158.92 10.58
CA ALA A 344 -43.40 157.72 11.41
C ALA A 344 -43.63 158.08 12.89
N ASP A 345 -42.88 159.03 13.44
CA ASP A 345 -43.02 159.49 14.83
C ASP A 345 -44.40 160.10 15.09
N MET A 346 -44.92 160.89 14.15
CA MET A 346 -46.28 161.45 14.25
C MET A 346 -47.37 160.37 14.19
N ARG A 347 -47.18 159.30 13.39
CA ARG A 347 -48.08 158.14 13.37
C ARG A 347 -47.99 157.33 14.66
N ALA A 348 -46.79 157.11 15.19
CA ALA A 348 -46.58 156.41 16.45
C ALA A 348 -47.26 157.14 17.61
N ARG A 349 -47.11 158.47 17.70
CA ARG A 349 -47.84 159.30 18.68
C ARG A 349 -49.35 159.23 18.51
N MET A 350 -49.86 159.23 17.28
CA MET A 350 -51.32 159.14 17.04
C MET A 350 -51.87 157.74 17.39
N GLN A 351 -51.10 156.68 17.20
CA GLN A 351 -51.45 155.33 17.65
C GLN A 351 -51.39 155.24 19.18
N GLN A 352 -50.33 155.77 19.79
CA GLN A 352 -50.19 155.84 21.24
C GLN A 352 -51.35 156.61 21.89
N GLN A 353 -51.85 157.69 21.26
CA GLN A 353 -53.07 158.37 21.70
C GLN A 353 -54.34 157.52 21.54
N LEU A 354 -54.44 156.65 20.53
CA LEU A 354 -55.56 155.70 20.41
C LEU A 354 -55.50 154.63 21.50
N ASP A 355 -54.30 154.14 21.81
CA ASP A 355 -54.07 153.16 22.87
C ASP A 355 -54.34 153.81 24.26
N GLU A 356 -53.93 155.07 24.48
CA GLU A 356 -54.29 155.90 25.64
C GLU A 356 -55.81 156.17 25.72
N TYR A 357 -56.51 156.37 24.60
CA TYR A 357 -57.98 156.46 24.60
C TYR A 357 -58.67 155.12 24.90
N GLN A 358 -58.03 154.00 24.58
CA GLN A 358 -58.49 152.65 24.92
C GLN A 358 -58.31 152.39 26.43
N GLU A 359 -57.15 152.71 27.00
CA GLU A 359 -56.92 152.69 28.45
C GLU A 359 -57.85 153.67 29.18
N LEU A 360 -58.10 154.86 28.63
CA LEU A 360 -59.04 155.83 29.19
C LEU A 360 -60.49 155.34 29.12
N LEU A 361 -60.86 154.50 28.14
CA LEU A 361 -62.17 153.84 28.09
C LEU A 361 -62.30 152.78 29.20
N ASP A 362 -61.26 151.99 29.44
CA ASP A 362 -61.23 150.99 30.52
C ASP A 362 -61.19 151.64 31.92
N ILE A 363 -60.43 152.73 32.08
CA ILE A 363 -60.44 153.58 33.29
C ILE A 363 -61.80 154.27 33.46
N LYS A 364 -62.45 154.71 32.37
CA LYS A 364 -63.80 155.27 32.42
C LYS A 364 -64.84 154.23 32.81
N LEU A 365 -64.68 152.95 32.40
CA LEU A 365 -65.51 151.84 32.87
C LEU A 365 -65.33 151.60 34.37
N ALA A 366 -64.10 151.73 34.90
CA ALA A 366 -63.84 151.69 36.35
C ALA A 366 -64.41 152.91 37.10
N LEU A 367 -64.22 154.12 36.58
CA LEU A 367 -64.70 155.36 37.21
C LEU A 367 -66.22 155.56 37.10
N ASP A 368 -66.91 154.98 36.12
CA ASP A 368 -68.38 154.91 36.13
C ASP A 368 -68.91 154.13 37.36
N MET A 369 -68.14 153.15 37.86
CA MET A 369 -68.46 152.44 39.11
C MET A 369 -68.24 153.35 40.34
N GLU A 370 -67.21 154.20 40.34
CA GLU A 370 -66.97 155.17 41.43
C GLU A 370 -67.94 156.37 41.41
N ILE A 371 -68.33 156.85 40.22
CA ILE A 371 -69.34 157.90 40.03
C ILE A 371 -70.70 157.43 40.60
N HIS A 372 -70.97 156.12 40.60
CA HIS A 372 -72.15 155.55 41.25
C HIS A 372 -72.09 155.56 42.79
N ALA A 373 -70.88 155.62 43.37
CA ALA A 373 -70.68 155.76 44.81
C ALA A 373 -70.70 157.23 45.25
N TYR A 374 -69.88 158.10 44.64
CA TYR A 374 -69.70 159.48 45.12
C TYR A 374 -70.88 160.42 44.87
N ARG A 375 -71.71 160.17 43.84
CA ARG A 375 -72.96 160.93 43.62
C ARG A 375 -73.90 160.94 44.83
N LYS A 376 -73.81 159.95 45.74
CA LYS A 376 -74.68 159.88 46.92
C LYS A 376 -74.23 160.72 48.13
N LEU A 377 -73.07 161.39 48.09
CA LEU A 377 -72.47 161.94 49.31
C LEU A 377 -72.31 163.47 49.35
N LEU A 378 -72.02 164.13 48.22
CA LEU A 378 -71.68 165.57 48.18
C LEU A 378 -72.62 166.43 47.32
N GLU A 379 -73.74 165.88 46.85
CA GLU A 379 -74.84 166.66 46.25
C GLU A 379 -75.54 167.61 47.26
N GLY A 380 -75.20 167.53 48.55
CA GLY A 380 -75.74 168.40 49.60
C GLY A 380 -74.92 169.67 49.92
N GLU A 381 -73.65 169.75 49.52
CA GLU A 381 -72.75 170.85 49.92
C GLU A 381 -72.63 171.92 48.82
N GLU A 382 -73.45 172.95 49.00
CA GLU A 382 -73.13 174.34 48.67
C GLU A 382 -73.19 174.80 47.20
N GLU A 383 -74.43 174.83 46.69
CA GLU A 383 -74.91 175.70 45.62
C GLU A 383 -74.27 177.12 45.66
N ARG A 384 -73.51 177.52 44.61
CA ARG A 384 -72.63 178.72 44.61
C ARG A 384 -72.63 179.64 43.34
N LEU A 385 -71.62 179.61 42.46
CA LEU A 385 -71.18 180.78 41.64
C LEU A 385 -70.93 180.49 40.13
N ARG A 386 -70.52 181.52 39.35
CA ARG A 386 -70.49 181.54 37.85
C ARG A 386 -69.41 182.49 37.23
N LEU A 387 -69.04 182.33 35.91
CA LEU A 387 -68.85 183.38 34.81
C LEU A 387 -67.78 183.13 33.63
N SER A 388 -68.03 183.65 32.37
CA SER A 388 -67.14 184.22 31.24
C SER A 388 -66.57 183.52 29.88
N PRO A 389 -66.31 184.22 28.67
CA PRO A 389 -66.05 183.67 27.22
C PRO A 389 -65.17 184.41 26.03
N SER A 390 -64.73 183.85 24.80
CA SER A 390 -64.31 184.50 23.39
C SER A 390 -63.53 183.73 22.13
N PRO A 391 -63.60 184.07 20.75
CA PRO A 391 -62.84 183.47 19.50
C PRO A 391 -62.56 184.23 18.05
N THR A 392 -61.72 183.77 16.99
CA THR A 392 -61.55 184.19 15.45
C THR A 392 -60.37 183.49 14.55
N SER A 393 -59.87 183.60 13.22
CA SER A 393 -60.06 183.96 11.69
C SER A 393 -58.76 183.58 10.73
N GLN A 394 -58.32 183.65 9.38
CA GLN A 394 -58.58 183.90 7.84
C GLN A 394 -57.26 183.52 6.89
N LYS A 395 -56.83 183.59 5.54
CA LYS A 395 -57.07 183.87 3.99
C LYS A 395 -55.74 183.61 3.04
N GLY A 396 -55.38 183.59 1.67
CA GLY A 396 -55.81 183.40 0.17
C GLY A 396 -54.85 183.88 -1.10
N GLY A 397 -54.67 183.24 -2.36
CA GLY A 397 -53.98 183.78 -3.68
C GLY A 397 -53.44 182.88 -4.97
N SER A 398 -53.12 183.34 -6.27
CA SER A 398 -52.47 182.58 -7.53
C SER A 398 -52.20 183.22 -9.03
N ARG A 399 -51.37 182.63 -10.03
CA ARG A 399 -51.31 182.59 -11.63
C ARG A 399 -50.07 183.05 -12.63
N ILE A 400 -49.76 182.37 -13.83
CA ILE A 400 -49.10 182.78 -15.21
C ILE A 400 -47.90 181.93 -15.94
N HIS A 401 -47.27 182.30 -17.13
CA HIS A 401 -46.86 181.52 -18.39
C HIS A 401 -45.37 181.65 -19.00
N VAL A 402 -44.99 180.90 -20.09
CA VAL A 402 -43.88 180.98 -21.16
C VAL A 402 -42.47 180.25 -21.09
N SER A 403 -41.53 180.48 -22.06
CA SER A 403 -40.67 179.46 -22.78
C SER A 403 -39.12 179.69 -22.97
N HIS A 404 -38.39 178.61 -23.34
CA HIS A 404 -37.11 178.48 -24.13
C HIS A 404 -35.69 178.85 -23.57
N SER A 405 -34.76 177.86 -23.68
CA SER A 405 -33.34 177.92 -24.15
C SER A 405 -32.13 177.54 -23.23
N SER A 406 -31.22 176.73 -23.80
CA SER A 406 -29.76 176.55 -23.58
C SER A 406 -29.08 176.18 -22.24
N THR A 407 -28.50 174.96 -22.21
CA THR A 407 -27.15 174.60 -21.67
C THR A 407 -26.94 174.57 -20.11
N PRO A 408 -25.77 174.18 -19.53
CA PRO A 408 -25.59 172.77 -19.15
C PRO A 408 -24.97 172.47 -17.74
N GLY A 409 -25.19 171.27 -17.23
CA GLY A 409 -24.51 170.67 -16.06
C GLY A 409 -25.22 169.39 -15.62
N SER A 410 -24.59 168.21 -15.62
CA SER A 410 -23.85 167.67 -14.47
C SER A 410 -24.68 167.78 -13.17
N SER A 411 -25.40 166.74 -12.72
CA SER A 411 -24.79 165.60 -11.99
C SER A 411 -25.83 164.55 -11.42
N LYS A 412 -25.40 163.46 -10.73
CA LYS A 412 -26.16 162.70 -9.67
C LYS A 412 -26.28 161.09 -9.71
N LYS A 413 -25.70 160.22 -8.83
CA LYS A 413 -25.32 158.74 -8.97
C LYS A 413 -26.19 157.68 -8.25
N ARG A 414 -25.85 156.40 -8.54
CA ARG A 414 -25.99 155.18 -7.69
C ARG A 414 -27.42 154.68 -7.47
N LYS A 415 -27.67 153.37 -7.35
CA LYS A 415 -26.88 152.12 -7.61
C LYS A 415 -27.93 151.11 -8.19
N LEU A 416 -27.67 150.26 -9.21
CA LEU A 416 -26.95 148.95 -9.18
C LEU A 416 -27.56 147.97 -8.14
N GLU A 417 -27.41 146.63 -8.11
CA GLU A 417 -26.72 145.55 -8.85
C GLU A 417 -27.66 144.29 -8.87
N ASP A 418 -27.68 143.34 -9.82
CA ASP A 418 -27.29 143.35 -11.25
C ASP A 418 -28.30 142.56 -12.15
N GLY A 419 -28.18 141.37 -12.80
CA GLY A 419 -27.16 140.30 -13.01
C GLY A 419 -27.61 138.91 -12.45
N GLU A 420 -27.54 137.73 -13.09
CA GLU A 420 -27.31 137.28 -14.50
C GLU A 420 -27.75 135.77 -14.68
N ARG A 421 -27.48 135.10 -15.82
CA ARG A 421 -27.72 133.65 -16.07
C ARG A 421 -26.58 133.01 -16.89
N ARG A 422 -26.15 131.76 -16.58
CA ARG A 422 -25.58 130.84 -17.61
C ARG A 422 -25.53 129.35 -17.22
N THR A 423 -25.16 128.50 -18.19
CA THR A 423 -25.25 127.02 -18.18
C THR A 423 -24.06 126.36 -18.91
N SER A 424 -23.78 125.06 -18.68
CA SER A 424 -22.73 124.33 -19.43
C SER A 424 -22.81 122.77 -19.43
N PHE A 425 -23.02 122.21 -20.62
CA PHE A 425 -22.41 120.99 -21.20
C PHE A 425 -22.55 119.58 -20.56
N SER A 426 -21.88 118.59 -21.19
CA SER A 426 -22.27 117.16 -21.29
C SER A 426 -21.07 116.19 -21.33
N GLN A 427 -21.29 114.92 -20.96
CA GLN A 427 -20.39 113.78 -21.30
C GLN A 427 -21.12 112.42 -21.29
N HIS A 428 -20.47 111.37 -21.82
CA HIS A 428 -20.97 109.98 -21.88
C HIS A 428 -19.98 108.97 -21.25
N ALA A 429 -20.47 107.79 -20.87
CA ALA A 429 -19.68 106.66 -20.36
C ALA A 429 -20.06 105.33 -21.06
N ARG A 430 -19.24 104.29 -20.86
CA ARG A 430 -19.24 103.01 -21.62
C ARG A 430 -19.90 101.87 -20.81
N THR A 431 -20.38 100.83 -21.51
CA THR A 431 -19.82 99.45 -21.47
C THR A 431 -20.42 98.55 -22.56
N SER A 432 -19.68 97.50 -22.94
CA SER A 432 -20.16 96.38 -23.78
C SER A 432 -20.22 95.10 -22.93
N GLY A 433 -21.03 94.11 -23.33
CA GLY A 433 -21.38 92.97 -22.48
C GLY A 433 -20.95 91.58 -22.99
N ARG A 434 -21.28 90.57 -22.17
CA ARG A 434 -21.40 89.13 -22.44
C ARG A 434 -22.56 88.63 -21.54
N VAL A 435 -23.48 87.76 -21.95
CA VAL A 435 -23.30 86.34 -22.36
C VAL A 435 -22.61 85.56 -21.23
N ALA A 436 -23.33 85.06 -20.21
CA ALA A 436 -24.26 83.91 -20.26
C ALA A 436 -23.54 82.59 -20.65
N VAL A 437 -23.77 81.44 -20.01
CA VAL A 437 -24.60 81.16 -18.81
C VAL A 437 -24.07 79.92 -18.07
N GLU A 438 -24.38 79.86 -16.77
CA GLU A 438 -24.43 78.71 -15.83
C GLU A 438 -23.61 77.43 -16.11
N GLU A 439 -22.75 77.08 -15.13
CA GLU A 439 -22.68 75.69 -14.69
C GLU A 439 -23.98 75.32 -13.96
N VAL A 440 -24.41 74.07 -14.11
CA VAL A 440 -25.56 73.50 -13.39
C VAL A 440 -25.21 73.30 -11.91
N ASP A 441 -26.02 73.83 -10.97
CA ASP A 441 -26.81 72.96 -10.07
C ASP A 441 -27.95 73.67 -9.28
N LEU A 442 -28.85 72.82 -8.79
CA LEU A 442 -30.07 73.00 -7.97
C LEU A 442 -30.13 74.12 -6.91
N GLU A 443 -31.27 74.82 -6.90
CA GLU A 443 -32.12 74.86 -5.68
C GLU A 443 -33.10 73.67 -5.73
N GLY A 444 -33.43 72.93 -4.67
CA GLY A 444 -33.02 72.87 -3.26
C GLY A 444 -33.78 71.69 -2.61
N LYS A 445 -33.50 71.17 -1.41
CA LYS A 445 -33.03 71.81 -0.18
C LYS A 445 -32.33 70.78 0.73
N PHE A 446 -31.23 71.06 1.46
CA PHE A 446 -30.36 72.24 1.47
C PHE A 446 -29.00 71.96 2.17
N VAL A 447 -27.96 72.71 1.79
CA VAL A 447 -26.74 73.10 2.55
C VAL A 447 -25.55 72.11 2.72
N LEU A 448 -24.45 72.48 2.04
CA LEU A 448 -22.99 72.31 2.30
C LEU A 448 -22.17 71.05 1.90
N SER A 449 -21.17 71.31 1.03
CA SER A 449 -19.81 70.73 0.95
C SER A 449 -19.56 69.25 0.56
N VAL A 450 -19.73 68.97 -0.73
CA VAL A 450 -18.80 68.27 -1.66
C VAL A 450 -17.50 67.66 -1.09
N HIS A 451 -17.30 66.35 -1.29
CA HIS A 451 -16.06 65.79 -1.87
C HIS A 451 -16.27 64.44 -2.60
N HIS A 452 -15.27 64.04 -3.39
CA HIS A 452 -15.24 63.01 -4.45
C HIS A 452 -16.21 61.79 -4.43
N ARG A 453 -16.84 61.61 -5.60
CA ARG A 453 -17.06 60.37 -6.39
C ARG A 453 -17.51 59.09 -5.65
N HIS A 454 -18.76 58.70 -5.91
CA HIS A 454 -19.28 57.36 -5.65
C HIS A 454 -18.48 56.24 -6.35
N HIS A 455 -18.20 55.17 -5.60
CA HIS A 455 -18.40 53.81 -6.09
C HIS A 455 -19.88 53.41 -5.88
N HIS A 456 -20.37 52.46 -6.69
CA HIS A 456 -21.52 51.64 -6.29
C HIS A 456 -21.04 50.31 -5.71
N VAL A 457 -21.82 49.75 -4.79
CA VAL A 457 -21.40 48.70 -3.85
C VAL A 457 -22.18 47.41 -4.08
N SER A 458 -21.50 46.24 -4.10
CA SER A 458 -21.90 45.07 -3.27
C SER A 458 -20.97 43.86 -3.42
N ILE A 459 -20.41 43.43 -2.27
CA ILE A 459 -20.37 42.05 -1.74
C ILE A 459 -19.82 40.92 -2.64
N MET A 460 -18.77 40.25 -2.16
CA MET A 460 -18.42 38.87 -2.51
C MET A 460 -18.19 38.05 -1.22
N LEU A 461 -18.45 36.74 -1.28
CA LEU A 461 -18.40 35.78 -0.17
C LEU A 461 -17.58 34.53 -0.56
N CYS A 462 -17.34 33.63 0.40
CA CYS A 462 -16.50 32.41 0.33
C CYS A 462 -14.98 32.69 0.28
N GLN A 463 -14.08 32.05 1.06
CA GLN A 463 -13.91 30.69 1.64
C GLN A 463 -13.22 29.66 0.73
N GLY A 464 -12.28 28.90 1.31
CA GLY A 464 -11.42 27.90 0.64
C GLY A 464 -10.04 28.47 0.26
N PRO A 465 -8.93 27.70 0.32
CA PRO A 465 -8.85 26.25 0.14
C PRO A 465 -8.59 25.43 1.42
N ALA A 466 -8.67 24.11 1.28
CA ALA A 466 -8.38 23.12 2.32
C ALA A 466 -7.13 22.27 1.99
N ALA A 467 -6.82 21.30 2.87
CA ALA A 467 -5.78 20.28 2.76
C ALA A 467 -5.76 19.52 1.40
N GLY A 468 -4.70 18.82 1.00
CA GLY A 468 -3.44 18.52 1.70
C GLY A 468 -3.11 17.02 1.70
N SER A 469 -1.84 16.71 1.46
CA SER A 469 -1.12 15.48 1.83
C SER A 469 -1.82 14.11 1.71
N SER A 470 -1.47 13.39 0.64
CA SER A 470 -0.93 12.00 0.66
C SER A 470 -1.27 11.09 1.86
N GLY A 471 -1.98 10.01 1.58
CA GLY A 471 -2.09 8.79 2.39
C GLY A 471 -2.39 7.60 1.49
#